data_AF-A0A6J5XWA7-F1
#
_entry.id   AF-A0A6J5XWA7-F1
#
_cell.length_a   1.000
_cell.length_b   1.000
_cell.length_c   1.000
_cell.angle_alpha   90.00
_cell.angle_beta   90.00
_cell.angle_gamma   90.00
#
_symmetry.space_group_name_H-M   'P 1'
#
loop_
_entity.id
_entity.type
_entity.pdbx_description
1 polymer ?
#
loop_
_entity_poly.entity_id
_entity_poly.type
_entity_poly.pdbx_seq_one_letter_code
_entity_poly.pdbx_strand_id
1 'polypeptide(L)'
;MAAKALCRLGEGNSAICRSLAESTSLYSFGVLLEKGSENAQLYSVLALMVIMKVAEEDADLRRCAFSPNSPTWKYIADQLLLKITENVENSNFQVFCIKAIGNLAKTFGSRETRMINRLVQLLNGSEFDVTEEACIALTKFACTDNYFHTDHSKAIISAGGVNPDFV
;
A
#
# COMPACT_ATOMS: atom_id res chain seq x y z
N MET A 1 8.48 -17.30 -10.25
CA MET A 1 7.74 -17.60 -11.51
C MET A 1 6.23 -17.60 -11.32
N ALA A 2 5.67 -18.34 -10.36
CA ALA A 2 4.21 -18.35 -10.12
C ALA A 2 3.64 -16.96 -9.76
N ALA A 3 4.23 -16.25 -8.80
CA ALA A 3 3.75 -14.92 -8.40
C ALA A 3 3.73 -13.91 -9.57
N LYS A 4 4.75 -13.89 -10.43
CA LYS A 4 4.77 -13.04 -11.64
C LYS A 4 3.68 -13.39 -12.65
N ALA A 5 3.39 -14.68 -12.84
CA ALA A 5 2.29 -15.11 -13.70
C ALA A 5 0.92 -14.75 -13.09
N LEU A 6 0.78 -14.91 -11.77
CA LEU A 6 -0.41 -14.50 -11.02
C LEU A 6 -0.65 -12.99 -11.09
N CYS A 7 0.41 -12.17 -11.03
CA CYS A 7 0.31 -10.71 -11.26
C CYS A 7 -0.33 -10.42 -12.62
N ARG A 8 0.20 -10.99 -13.70
CA ARG A 8 -0.33 -10.76 -15.05
C ARG A 8 -1.76 -11.26 -15.23
N LEU A 9 -2.13 -12.34 -14.54
CA LEU A 9 -3.49 -12.88 -14.59
C LEU A 9 -4.49 -12.04 -13.78
N GLY A 10 -4.04 -11.43 -12.67
CA GLY A 10 -4.87 -10.61 -11.81
C GLY A 10 -5.12 -9.20 -12.35
N GLU A 11 -4.23 -8.67 -13.20
CA GLU A 11 -4.37 -7.33 -13.78
C GLU A 11 -5.73 -7.14 -14.46
N GLY A 12 -6.56 -6.26 -13.90
CA GLY A 12 -7.91 -5.95 -14.40
C GLY A 12 -8.95 -7.05 -14.20
N ASN A 13 -8.65 -8.13 -13.47
CA ASN A 13 -9.55 -9.27 -13.29
C ASN A 13 -9.97 -9.45 -11.82
N SER A 14 -11.09 -8.84 -11.45
CA SER A 14 -11.68 -8.94 -10.11
C SER A 14 -11.95 -10.37 -9.66
N ALA A 15 -12.37 -11.28 -10.54
CA ALA A 15 -12.69 -12.65 -10.17
C ALA A 15 -11.44 -13.43 -9.75
N ILE A 16 -10.33 -13.27 -10.48
CA ILE A 16 -9.05 -13.89 -10.14
C ILE A 16 -8.49 -13.26 -8.86
N CYS A 17 -8.50 -11.94 -8.74
CA CYS A 17 -8.04 -11.26 -7.52
C CYS A 17 -8.87 -11.65 -6.30
N ARG A 18 -10.18 -11.85 -6.45
CA ARG A 18 -11.06 -12.36 -5.39
C ARG A 18 -10.70 -13.78 -4.99
N SER A 19 -10.52 -14.69 -5.95
CA SER A 19 -10.08 -16.06 -5.67
C SER A 19 -8.73 -16.10 -4.94
N LEU A 20 -7.78 -15.26 -5.36
CA LEU A 20 -6.49 -15.12 -4.69
C LEU A 20 -6.63 -14.56 -3.28
N ALA A 21 -7.50 -13.58 -3.08
CA ALA A 21 -7.74 -12.96 -1.79
C ALA A 21 -8.48 -13.85 -0.79
N GLU A 22 -9.42 -14.66 -1.27
CA GLU A 22 -10.19 -15.62 -0.47
C GLU A 22 -9.36 -16.86 -0.11
N SER A 23 -8.38 -17.20 -0.95
CA SER A 23 -7.37 -18.21 -0.61
C SER A 23 -6.39 -17.67 0.44
N THR A 24 -5.72 -18.56 1.19
CA THR A 24 -4.67 -18.21 2.16
C THR A 24 -3.46 -17.46 1.55
N SER A 25 -3.47 -17.22 0.24
CA SER A 25 -2.42 -16.57 -0.53
C SER A 25 -2.08 -15.17 -0.02
N LEU A 26 -3.04 -14.34 0.42
CA LEU A 26 -2.72 -13.02 0.97
C LEU A 26 -1.83 -13.10 2.21
N TYR A 27 -2.15 -14.01 3.13
CA TYR A 27 -1.32 -14.24 4.30
C TYR A 27 0.06 -14.78 3.90
N SER A 28 0.11 -15.72 2.95
CA SER A 28 1.37 -16.23 2.42
C SER A 28 2.25 -15.14 1.80
N PHE A 29 1.67 -14.19 1.06
CA PHE A 29 2.42 -13.04 0.54
C PHE A 29 2.97 -12.15 1.65
N GLY A 30 2.19 -11.91 2.72
CA GLY A 30 2.70 -11.21 3.90
C GLY A 30 3.90 -11.92 4.55
N VAL A 31 3.82 -13.24 4.71
CA VAL A 31 4.91 -14.05 5.30
C VAL A 31 6.16 -14.03 4.40
N LEU A 32 5.98 -14.12 3.09
CA LEU A 32 7.07 -14.01 2.12
C LEU A 32 7.65 -12.60 2.06
N LEU A 33 6.85 -11.57 2.29
CA LEU A 33 7.32 -10.18 2.39
C LEU A 33 8.18 -9.97 3.65
N GLU A 34 7.83 -10.61 4.77
CA GLU A 34 8.61 -10.55 6.01
C GLU A 34 9.92 -11.36 5.88
N LYS A 35 9.84 -12.64 5.51
CA LYS A 35 10.93 -13.63 5.69
C LYS A 35 11.45 -14.26 4.41
N GLY A 36 10.89 -13.89 3.26
CA GLY A 36 11.31 -14.43 1.98
C GLY A 36 12.71 -13.99 1.58
N SER A 37 13.29 -14.68 0.59
CA SER A 37 14.45 -14.15 -0.12
C SER A 37 14.10 -12.84 -0.84
N GLU A 38 15.09 -12.06 -1.24
CA GLU A 38 14.90 -10.79 -1.96
C GLU A 38 13.93 -10.93 -3.15
N ASN A 39 14.12 -11.97 -3.98
CA ASN A 39 13.22 -12.28 -5.08
C ASN A 39 11.80 -12.61 -4.60
N ALA A 40 11.66 -13.37 -3.52
CA ALA A 40 10.35 -13.74 -2.97
C ALA A 40 9.62 -12.51 -2.41
N GLN A 41 10.33 -11.61 -1.72
CA GLN A 41 9.81 -10.33 -1.24
C GLN A 41 9.36 -9.46 -2.42
N LEU A 42 10.21 -9.29 -3.44
CA LEU A 42 9.89 -8.51 -4.65
C LEU A 42 8.65 -9.03 -5.37
N TYR A 43 8.55 -10.34 -5.58
CA TYR A 43 7.37 -10.90 -6.24
C TYR A 43 6.12 -10.85 -5.35
N SER A 44 6.28 -10.89 -4.03
CA SER A 44 5.16 -10.79 -3.09
C SER A 44 4.60 -9.37 -3.03
N VAL A 45 5.45 -8.32 -3.00
CA VAL A 45 4.97 -6.94 -3.09
C VAL A 45 4.31 -6.66 -4.43
N LEU A 46 4.84 -7.17 -5.54
CA LEU A 46 4.21 -7.03 -6.86
C LEU A 46 2.83 -7.70 -6.91
N ALA A 47 2.69 -8.89 -6.35
CA ALA A 47 1.41 -9.60 -6.28
C ALA A 47 0.39 -8.83 -5.43
N LEU A 48 0.81 -8.35 -4.25
CA LEU A 48 -0.02 -7.52 -3.39
C LEU A 48 -0.44 -6.24 -4.12
N MET A 49 0.49 -5.52 -4.73
CA MET A 49 0.22 -4.29 -5.47
C MET A 49 -0.84 -4.49 -6.56
N VAL A 50 -0.76 -5.57 -7.34
CA VAL A 50 -1.74 -5.88 -8.39
C VAL A 50 -3.12 -6.17 -7.80
N ILE A 51 -3.21 -7.05 -6.79
CA ILE A 51 -4.49 -7.39 -6.15
C ILE A 51 -5.12 -6.14 -5.53
N MET A 52 -4.31 -5.34 -4.85
CA MET A 52 -4.71 -4.08 -4.22
C MET A 52 -5.14 -3.04 -5.25
N LYS A 53 -4.49 -2.99 -6.42
CA LYS A 53 -4.89 -2.09 -7.51
C LYS A 53 -6.27 -2.43 -8.05
N VAL A 54 -6.58 -3.72 -8.22
CA VAL A 54 -7.93 -4.15 -8.61
C VAL A 54 -8.94 -3.85 -7.49
N ALA A 55 -8.55 -4.07 -6.24
CA ALA A 55 -9.37 -3.73 -5.09
C ALA A 55 -9.55 -2.22 -4.88
N GLU A 56 -8.74 -1.36 -5.48
CA GLU A 56 -8.97 0.10 -5.45
C GLU A 56 -10.29 0.46 -6.16
N GLU A 57 -10.56 -0.21 -7.29
CA GLU A 57 -11.74 0.02 -8.13
C GLU A 57 -12.92 -0.88 -7.74
N ASP A 58 -12.67 -2.08 -7.18
CA ASP A 58 -13.68 -3.04 -6.76
C ASP A 58 -13.95 -2.97 -5.25
N ALA A 59 -15.04 -2.31 -4.87
CA ALA A 59 -15.42 -2.12 -3.47
C ALA A 59 -15.76 -3.42 -2.73
N ASP A 60 -16.32 -4.42 -3.41
CA ASP A 60 -16.68 -5.70 -2.82
C ASP A 60 -15.42 -6.52 -2.52
N LEU A 61 -14.50 -6.58 -3.50
CA LEU A 61 -13.18 -7.19 -3.30
C LEU A 61 -12.45 -6.53 -2.14
N ARG A 62 -12.41 -5.18 -2.11
CA ARG A 62 -11.77 -4.42 -1.04
C ARG A 62 -12.32 -4.76 0.33
N ARG A 63 -13.65 -4.80 0.47
CA ARG A 63 -14.33 -5.08 1.73
C ARG A 63 -14.06 -6.50 2.22
N CYS A 64 -14.08 -7.49 1.32
CA CYS A 64 -13.89 -8.89 1.67
C CYS A 64 -12.42 -9.20 1.99
N ALA A 65 -11.48 -8.73 1.17
CA ALA A 65 -10.06 -9.06 1.26
C ALA A 65 -9.29 -8.22 2.29
N PHE A 66 -9.65 -6.94 2.41
CA PHE A 66 -8.85 -5.93 3.12
C PHE A 66 -9.64 -5.20 4.20
N SER A 67 -10.43 -5.96 4.96
CA SER A 67 -11.16 -5.44 6.11
C SER A 67 -10.18 -4.87 7.16
N PRO A 68 -10.39 -3.65 7.68
CA PRO A 68 -9.55 -3.06 8.74
C PRO A 68 -9.44 -3.94 10.00
N ASN A 69 -10.43 -4.80 10.22
CA ASN A 69 -10.46 -5.72 11.37
C ASN A 69 -9.80 -7.07 11.09
N SER A 70 -9.44 -7.36 9.84
CA SER A 70 -8.78 -8.61 9.45
C SER A 70 -7.34 -8.66 10.00
N PRO A 71 -6.96 -9.70 10.75
CA PRO A 71 -5.58 -9.90 11.19
C PRO A 71 -4.60 -9.96 10.02
N THR A 72 -5.00 -10.60 8.92
CA THR A 72 -4.17 -10.72 7.72
C THR A 72 -3.89 -9.36 7.10
N TRP A 73 -4.90 -8.49 6.98
CA TRP A 73 -4.70 -7.15 6.45
C TRP A 73 -3.77 -6.32 7.34
N LYS A 74 -4.01 -6.31 8.67
CA LYS A 74 -3.15 -5.58 9.62
C LYS A 74 -1.69 -6.02 9.51
N TYR A 75 -1.47 -7.32 9.47
CA TYR A 75 -0.13 -7.89 9.29
C TYR A 75 0.51 -7.43 7.98
N ILE A 76 -0.20 -7.51 6.85
CA ILE A 76 0.33 -7.04 5.55
C ILE A 76 0.65 -5.53 5.59
N ALA A 77 -0.24 -4.71 6.15
CA ALA A 77 -0.04 -3.26 6.26
C ALA A 77 1.19 -2.93 7.13
N ASP A 78 1.38 -3.63 8.25
CA ASP A 78 2.56 -3.47 9.11
C ASP A 78 3.83 -3.92 8.38
N GLN A 79 3.80 -5.03 7.62
CA GLN A 79 4.95 -5.46 6.81
C GLN A 79 5.29 -4.45 5.70
N LEU A 80 4.30 -3.91 5.00
CA LEU A 80 4.52 -2.86 4.01
C LEU A 80 5.10 -1.60 4.65
N LEU A 81 4.63 -1.20 5.84
CA LEU A 81 5.19 -0.07 6.58
C LEU A 81 6.68 -0.28 6.92
N LEU A 82 7.02 -1.47 7.40
CA LEU A 82 8.40 -1.84 7.69
C LEU A 82 9.26 -1.76 6.43
N LYS A 83 8.79 -2.33 5.31
CA LYS A 83 9.50 -2.31 4.02
C LYS A 83 9.65 -0.93 3.40
N ILE A 84 8.76 0.01 3.71
CA ILE A 84 8.91 1.43 3.33
C ILE A 84 9.92 2.15 4.23
N THR A 85 10.10 1.67 5.47
CA THR A 85 10.96 2.30 6.47
C THR A 85 12.40 1.80 6.43
N GLU A 86 12.60 0.55 6.06
CA GLU A 86 13.92 -0.01 5.78
C GLU A 86 14.63 0.83 4.70
N ASN A 87 15.91 1.16 4.91
CA ASN A 87 16.74 1.81 3.90
C ASN A 87 17.02 0.78 2.80
N VAL A 88 16.07 0.62 1.88
CA VAL A 88 16.23 -0.29 0.75
C VAL A 88 17.13 0.41 -0.27
N GLU A 89 18.27 -0.22 -0.60
CA GLU A 89 19.14 0.25 -1.69
C GLU A 89 18.41 0.27 -3.05
N ASN A 90 17.28 -0.43 -3.14
CA ASN A 90 16.43 -0.56 -4.32
C ASN A 90 15.16 0.28 -4.18
N SER A 91 15.20 1.51 -4.73
CA SER A 91 14.07 2.43 -4.74
C SER A 91 12.84 1.87 -5.46
N ASN A 92 12.98 1.01 -6.47
CA ASN A 92 11.84 0.39 -7.14
C ASN A 92 11.00 -0.48 -6.19
N PHE A 93 11.65 -1.22 -5.29
CA PHE A 93 10.94 -2.04 -4.32
C PHE A 93 10.14 -1.18 -3.34
N GLN A 94 10.73 -0.08 -2.88
CA GLN A 94 10.05 0.88 -2.00
C GLN A 94 8.85 1.53 -2.73
N VAL A 95 9.00 1.92 -4.00
CA VAL A 95 7.91 2.44 -4.84
C VAL A 95 6.77 1.42 -4.96
N PHE A 96 7.05 0.13 -5.14
CA PHE A 96 5.99 -0.89 -5.18
C PHE A 96 5.23 -1.01 -3.86
N CYS A 97 5.91 -0.90 -2.72
CA CYS A 97 5.27 -0.87 -1.41
C CYS A 97 4.35 0.35 -1.26
N ILE A 98 4.82 1.54 -1.66
CA ILE A 98 4.04 2.78 -1.57
C ILE A 98 2.81 2.72 -2.50
N LYS A 99 2.96 2.21 -3.73
CA LYS A 99 1.85 1.96 -4.66
C LYS A 99 0.80 1.05 -4.03
N ALA A 100 1.23 -0.06 -3.44
CA ALA A 100 0.32 -1.02 -2.80
C ALA A 100 -0.50 -0.34 -1.68
N ILE A 101 0.16 0.46 -0.84
CA ILE A 101 -0.49 1.24 0.23
C ILE A 101 -1.48 2.27 -0.33
N GLY A 102 -1.07 3.05 -1.34
CA GLY A 102 -1.91 4.06 -1.97
C GLY A 102 -3.19 3.45 -2.54
N ASN A 103 -3.10 2.30 -3.22
CA ASN A 103 -4.25 1.59 -3.79
C ASN A 103 -5.30 1.19 -2.73
N LEU A 104 -4.88 0.99 -1.47
CA LEU A 104 -5.76 0.67 -0.35
C LEU A 104 -5.93 1.82 0.64
N ALA A 105 -5.68 3.08 0.27
CA ALA A 105 -5.87 4.23 1.17
C ALA A 105 -7.27 4.27 1.82
N LYS A 106 -8.30 3.76 1.13
CA LYS A 106 -9.69 3.68 1.61
C LYS A 106 -9.94 2.63 2.71
N THR A 107 -8.98 1.74 2.99
CA THR A 107 -9.10 0.71 4.05
C THR A 107 -8.48 1.14 5.37
N PHE A 108 -7.78 2.28 5.41
CA PHE A 108 -7.22 2.83 6.64
C PHE A 108 -8.29 3.64 7.38
N GLY A 109 -8.55 3.26 8.63
CA GLY A 109 -9.44 4.03 9.52
C GLY A 109 -8.79 5.32 9.98
N SER A 110 -9.60 6.29 10.43
CA SER A 110 -9.14 7.63 10.85
C SER A 110 -8.09 7.66 11.96
N ARG A 111 -7.98 6.60 12.77
CA ARG A 111 -7.00 6.49 13.86
C ARG A 111 -5.65 5.90 13.44
N GLU A 112 -5.57 5.26 12.28
CA GLU A 112 -4.34 4.67 11.78
C GLU A 112 -3.58 5.69 10.94
N THR A 113 -2.71 6.45 11.60
CA THR A 113 -1.94 7.54 10.97
C THR A 113 -0.47 7.19 10.75
N ARG A 114 0.00 6.01 11.20
CA ARG A 114 1.43 5.64 11.11
C ARG A 114 1.92 5.65 9.67
N MET A 115 1.10 5.11 8.76
CA MET A 115 1.40 5.08 7.34
C MET A 115 1.45 6.48 6.72
N ILE A 116 0.48 7.34 7.05
CA ILE A 116 0.44 8.73 6.58
C ILE A 116 1.69 9.49 7.02
N ASN A 117 2.04 9.37 8.30
CA ASN A 117 3.23 10.03 8.85
C ASN A 117 4.49 9.58 8.11
N ARG A 118 4.61 8.28 7.81
CA ARG A 118 5.76 7.77 7.06
C ARG A 118 5.79 8.30 5.63
N LEU A 119 4.66 8.33 4.93
CA LEU A 119 4.58 8.88 3.57
C LEU A 119 4.96 10.38 3.53
N VAL A 120 4.54 11.17 4.53
CA VAL A 120 4.93 12.59 4.62
C VAL A 120 6.44 12.76 4.82
N GLN A 121 7.08 11.89 5.60
CA GLN A 121 8.54 11.93 5.77
C GLN A 121 9.29 11.68 4.46
N LEU A 122 8.75 10.83 3.57
CA LEU A 122 9.36 10.53 2.27
C LEU A 122 9.30 11.71 1.28
N LEU A 123 8.52 12.75 1.57
CA LEU A 123 8.49 13.95 0.73
C LEU A 123 9.78 14.77 0.83
N ASN A 124 10.59 14.57 1.88
CA ASN A 124 11.80 15.34 2.13
C ASN A 124 13.03 14.43 2.09
N GLY A 125 13.87 14.59 1.06
CA GLY A 125 15.19 13.93 0.98
C GLY A 125 15.18 12.48 0.51
N SER A 126 14.08 12.00 -0.09
CA SER A 126 14.04 10.71 -0.81
C SER A 126 14.35 10.89 -2.30
N GLU A 127 14.59 9.79 -3.00
CA GLU A 127 14.70 9.79 -4.46
C GLU A 127 13.40 10.26 -5.13
N PHE A 128 13.52 10.86 -6.32
CA PHE A 128 12.38 11.46 -7.03
C PHE A 128 11.18 10.51 -7.16
N ASP A 129 11.40 9.27 -7.64
CA ASP A 129 10.33 8.29 -7.84
C ASP A 129 9.62 7.91 -6.53
N VAL A 130 10.36 7.89 -5.42
CA VAL A 130 9.82 7.60 -4.07
C VAL A 130 8.98 8.77 -3.59
N THR A 131 9.48 10.00 -3.75
CA THR A 131 8.77 11.22 -3.37
C THR A 131 7.50 11.41 -4.22
N GLU A 132 7.58 11.20 -5.54
CA GLU A 132 6.43 11.26 -6.44
C GLU A 132 5.35 10.27 -6.02
N GLU A 133 5.72 9.00 -5.81
CA GLU A 133 4.75 7.98 -5.44
C GLU A 133 4.17 8.20 -4.04
N ALA A 134 4.96 8.71 -3.09
CA ALA A 134 4.46 9.11 -1.78
C ALA A 134 3.41 10.23 -1.89
N CYS A 135 3.64 11.22 -2.76
CA CYS A 135 2.69 12.30 -3.02
C CYS A 135 1.37 11.77 -3.63
N ILE A 136 1.46 10.84 -4.59
CA ILE A 136 0.30 10.18 -5.19
C ILE A 136 -0.49 9.41 -4.13
N ALA A 137 0.18 8.61 -3.29
CA ALA A 137 -0.46 7.86 -2.23
C ALA A 137 -1.16 8.78 -1.23
N LEU A 138 -0.51 9.86 -0.78
CA LEU A 138 -1.09 10.86 0.12
C LEU A 138 -2.33 11.54 -0.48
N THR A 139 -2.32 11.81 -1.78
CA THR A 139 -3.49 12.35 -2.49
C THR A 139 -4.67 11.37 -2.41
N LYS A 140 -4.45 10.06 -2.48
CA LYS A 140 -5.51 9.05 -2.31
C LYS A 140 -6.05 8.99 -0.88
N PHE A 141 -5.23 9.29 0.13
CA PHE A 141 -5.68 9.45 1.52
C PHE A 141 -6.55 10.71 1.71
N ALA A 142 -6.19 11.81 1.04
CA ALA A 142 -6.88 13.10 1.15
C ALA A 142 -8.06 13.28 0.16
N CYS A 143 -8.21 12.39 -0.82
CA CYS A 143 -9.25 12.46 -1.85
C CYS A 143 -10.66 12.33 -1.25
N THR A 144 -11.62 13.13 -1.71
CA THR A 144 -13.01 13.14 -1.21
C THR A 144 -13.74 11.80 -1.35
N ASP A 145 -13.30 10.94 -2.26
CA ASP A 145 -13.82 9.58 -2.42
C ASP A 145 -13.37 8.62 -1.29
N ASN A 146 -12.46 9.07 -0.42
CA ASN A 146 -12.09 8.39 0.81
C ASN A 146 -12.99 8.87 1.96
N TYR A 147 -13.67 7.94 2.62
CA TYR A 147 -14.61 8.26 3.71
C TYR A 147 -13.94 9.05 4.85
N PHE A 148 -12.66 8.77 5.14
CA PHE A 148 -11.89 9.43 6.20
C PHE A 148 -11.02 10.58 5.70
N HIS A 149 -11.23 11.10 4.48
CA HIS A 149 -10.36 12.10 3.86
C HIS A 149 -10.10 13.34 4.71
N THR A 150 -11.11 13.81 5.48
CA THR A 150 -10.94 14.98 6.36
C THR A 150 -10.00 14.66 7.53
N ASP A 151 -10.12 13.48 8.15
CA ASP A 151 -9.23 13.06 9.23
C ASP A 151 -7.82 12.79 8.70
N HIS A 152 -7.72 12.13 7.56
CA HIS A 152 -6.45 11.85 6.89
C HIS A 152 -5.74 13.14 6.47
N SER A 153 -6.46 14.12 5.91
CA SER A 153 -5.89 15.44 5.56
C SER A 153 -5.34 16.16 6.80
N LYS A 154 -6.06 16.12 7.93
CA LYS A 154 -5.56 16.66 9.20
C LYS A 154 -4.29 15.94 9.65
N ALA A 155 -4.23 14.62 9.51
CA ALA A 155 -3.03 13.84 9.84
C ALA A 155 -1.84 14.22 8.92
N ILE A 156 -2.07 14.42 7.62
CA ILE A 156 -1.05 14.88 6.66
C ILE A 156 -0.49 16.24 7.08
N ILE A 157 -1.37 17.21 7.37
CA ILE A 157 -0.96 18.54 7.83
C ILE A 157 -0.18 18.45 9.14
N SER A 158 -0.68 17.66 10.11
CA SER A 158 -0.04 17.49 11.42
C SER A 158 1.33 16.83 11.34
N ALA A 159 1.55 15.98 10.32
CA ALA A 159 2.84 15.36 10.04
C ALA A 159 3.83 16.29 9.31
N GLY A 160 3.43 17.52 8.96
CA GLY A 160 4.27 18.48 8.23
C GLY A 160 4.16 18.38 6.70
N GLY A 161 3.08 17.79 6.17
CA GLY A 161 2.86 17.67 4.73
C GLY A 161 2.57 19.01 4.02
N VAL A 162 2.44 20.10 4.78
CA VAL A 162 2.37 21.46 4.28
C VAL A 162 3.61 22.19 4.77
N ASN A 163 4.55 22.46 3.86
CA ASN A 163 5.69 23.32 4.16
C ASN A 163 5.44 24.70 3.50
N PRO A 164 5.33 25.80 4.27
CA PRO A 164 5.11 27.13 3.73
C PRO A 164 6.27 27.67 2.87
N ASP A 165 7.45 27.04 2.88
CA ASP A 165 8.62 27.51 2.11
C ASP A 165 8.58 27.16 0.61
N PHE A 166 7.51 26.49 0.13
CA PHE A 166 7.31 26.10 -1.27
C PHE A 166 6.19 26.88 -1.99
N VAL A 167 5.72 28.01 -1.43
CA VAL A 167 4.74 28.91 -2.06
C VAL A 167 5.40 30.23 -2.46
#